data_AF-A0A6I0ZYA9-F1
#
_entry.id   AF-A0A6I0ZYA9-F1
#
_cell.length_a   1.000
_cell.length_b   1.000
_cell.length_c   1.000
_cell.angle_alpha   90.00
_cell.angle_beta   90.00
_cell.angle_gamma   90.00
#
_symmetry.space_group_name_H-M   'P 1'
#
loop_
_entity.id
_entity.type
_entity.pdbx_description
1 polymer ?
#
loop_
_entity_poly.entity_id
_entity_poly.type
_entity_poly.pdbx_seq_one_letter_code
_entity_poly.pdbx_strand_id
1 'polypeptide(L)' 'MTGYINRQNENLLDNIIDRIEYFKGFISKIEEKLKNDSFINKAPESIIKREKQKLEDSKSQLLLLQEKMRTITNE' A
#
# COMPACT_ATOMS: atom_id res chain seq x y z
N MET A 1 -32.43 -12.04 -10.69
CA MET A 1 -31.41 -11.02 -11.06
C MET A 1 -30.49 -10.65 -9.89
N THR A 2 -30.45 -11.41 -8.79
CA THR A 2 -29.74 -11.01 -7.55
C THR A 2 -28.48 -11.81 -7.23
N GLY A 3 -28.09 -12.78 -8.06
CA GLY A 3 -26.85 -13.58 -7.84
C GLY A 3 -25.57 -12.97 -8.42
N TYR A 4 -25.67 -12.04 -9.37
CA TYR A 4 -24.49 -11.47 -10.05
C TYR A 4 -23.83 -10.33 -9.28
N ILE A 5 -24.58 -9.62 -8.45
CA ILE A 5 -24.09 -8.44 -7.72
C ILE A 5 -23.17 -8.86 -6.57
N ASN A 6 -23.49 -9.94 -5.85
CA ASN A 6 -22.66 -10.44 -4.74
C ASN A 6 -21.27 -10.90 -5.19
N ARG A 7 -21.18 -11.64 -6.31
CA ARG A 7 -19.90 -12.19 -6.79
C ARG A 7 -18.92 -11.10 -7.23
N GLN A 8 -19.42 -10.00 -7.80
CA GLN A 8 -18.58 -8.88 -8.23
C GLN A 8 -17.99 -8.12 -7.03
N ASN A 9 -18.80 -7.92 -5.99
CA ASN A 9 -18.36 -7.23 -4.77
C ASN A 9 -17.32 -8.05 -3.99
N GLU A 10 -17.49 -9.38 -3.91
CA GLU A 10 -16.51 -10.28 -3.29
C GLU A 10 -15.16 -10.25 -4.02
N ASN A 11 -15.17 -10.33 -5.36
CA ASN A 11 -13.94 -10.24 -6.15
C ASN A 11 -13.27 -8.87 -6.02
N LEU A 12 -14.04 -7.78 -5.99
CA LEU A 12 -13.50 -6.43 -5.87
C LEU A 12 -12.83 -6.23 -4.50
N LEU A 13 -13.45 -6.70 -3.43
CA LEU A 13 -12.92 -6.61 -2.08
C LEU A 13 -11.60 -7.39 -1.95
N ASP A 14 -11.57 -8.62 -2.48
CA ASP A 14 -10.39 -9.50 -2.51
C ASP A 14 -9.22 -8.83 -3.27
N ASN A 15 -9.49 -8.26 -4.45
CA ASN A 15 -8.50 -7.51 -5.23
C ASN A 15 -7.95 -6.27 -4.49
N ILE A 16 -8.79 -5.60 -3.69
CA ILE A 16 -8.34 -4.45 -2.89
C ILE A 16 -7.47 -4.93 -1.72
N ILE A 17 -7.85 -6.03 -1.06
CA ILE A 17 -7.07 -6.64 0.02
C ILE A 17 -5.69 -7.08 -0.50
N ASP A 18 -5.63 -7.79 -1.62
CA ASP A 18 -4.37 -8.19 -2.27
C ASP A 18 -3.47 -6.99 -2.56
N ARG A 19 -4.03 -5.89 -3.08
CA ARG A 19 -3.27 -4.66 -3.31
C ARG A 19 -2.77 -4.04 -2.01
N ILE A 20 -3.60 -4.02 -0.96
CA ILE A 20 -3.21 -3.54 0.37
C ILE A 20 -2.02 -4.37 0.91
N GLU A 21 -2.08 -5.69 0.79
CA GLU A 21 -0.99 -6.58 1.21
C GLU A 21 0.29 -6.35 0.40
N TYR A 22 0.19 -6.21 -0.91
CA TYR A 22 1.30 -5.85 -1.78
C TYR A 22 1.96 -4.52 -1.35
N PHE A 23 1.15 -3.48 -1.14
CA PHE A 23 1.66 -2.18 -0.71
C PHE A 23 2.26 -2.23 0.70
N LYS A 24 1.67 -2.98 1.64
CA LYS A 24 2.26 -3.21 2.97
C LYS A 24 3.63 -3.87 2.87
N GLY A 25 3.76 -4.94 2.09
CA GLY A 25 5.04 -5.62 1.89
C GLY A 25 6.08 -4.71 1.21
N PHE A 26 5.66 -3.88 0.28
CA PHE A 26 6.52 -2.89 -0.37
C PHE A 26 7.00 -1.81 0.62
N ILE A 27 6.08 -1.26 1.42
CA ILE A 27 6.36 -0.30 2.49
C ILE A 27 7.35 -0.88 3.48
N SER A 28 7.12 -2.09 3.99
CA SER A 28 8.03 -2.75 4.95
C SER A 28 9.45 -2.86 4.40
N LYS A 29 9.62 -3.26 3.14
CA LYS A 29 10.94 -3.35 2.51
C LYS A 29 11.65 -1.99 2.41
N ILE A 30 10.91 -0.92 2.14
CA ILE A 30 11.48 0.44 2.10
C ILE A 30 11.81 0.93 3.51
N GLU A 31 10.93 0.68 4.48
CA GLU A 31 11.18 1.02 5.89
C GLU A 31 12.39 0.28 6.44
N GLU A 32 12.58 -1.00 6.11
CA GLU A 32 13.78 -1.75 6.49
C GLU A 32 15.06 -1.13 5.91
N LYS A 33 15.03 -0.71 4.63
CA LYS A 33 16.16 0.00 4.02
C LYS A 33 16.42 1.33 4.72
N LEU A 34 15.37 2.10 5.01
CA LEU A 34 15.46 3.40 5.68
C LEU A 34 15.74 3.31 7.18
N LYS A 35 15.58 2.13 7.80
CA LYS A 35 15.93 1.87 9.20
C LYS A 35 17.36 1.38 9.36
N ASN A 36 17.95 0.81 8.29
CA ASN A 36 19.33 0.38 8.33
C ASN A 36 20.26 1.60 8.34
N ASP A 37 20.87 1.89 9.49
CA ASP A 37 21.84 2.97 9.65
C ASP A 37 22.98 2.92 8.64
N SER A 38 23.39 1.74 8.16
CA SER A 38 24.42 1.64 7.12
C SER A 38 23.93 2.22 5.79
N PHE A 39 22.64 2.04 5.46
CA PHE A 39 22.04 2.65 4.28
C PHE A 39 21.85 4.15 4.46
N ILE A 40 21.35 4.61 5.62
CA ILE A 40 21.17 6.04 5.88
C ILE A 40 22.51 6.80 5.86
N ASN A 41 23.56 6.21 6.44
CA ASN A 41 24.86 6.88 6.54
C ASN A 41 25.73 6.74 5.28
N LYS A 42 25.58 5.67 4.49
CA LYS A 42 26.36 5.49 3.24
C LYS A 42 25.64 5.96 1.98
N ALA A 43 24.31 5.98 1.96
CA ALA A 43 23.59 6.37 0.76
C ALA A 43 23.56 7.90 0.63
N PRO A 44 23.69 8.45 -0.59
CA PRO A 44 23.54 9.88 -0.81
C PRO A 44 22.12 10.36 -0.47
N GLU A 45 22.01 11.58 0.05
CA GLU A 45 20.73 12.18 0.49
C GLU A 45 19.64 12.15 -0.59
N SER A 46 20.02 12.27 -1.86
CA SER A 46 19.08 12.18 -2.99
C SER A 46 18.40 10.82 -3.08
N ILE A 47 19.10 9.72 -2.76
CA ILE A 47 18.52 8.37 -2.73
C ILE A 47 17.62 8.23 -1.51
N ILE A 48 18.04 8.70 -0.34
CA ILE A 48 17.24 8.65 0.88
C ILE A 48 15.93 9.44 0.72
N LYS A 49 15.99 10.65 0.14
CA LYS A 49 14.80 11.44 -0.19
C LYS A 49 13.88 10.72 -1.16
N ARG A 50 14.41 10.09 -2.21
CA ARG A 50 13.60 9.29 -3.15
C ARG A 50 12.92 8.10 -2.48
N GLU A 51 13.63 7.37 -1.62
CA GLU A 51 13.04 6.23 -0.90
C GLU A 51 11.98 6.69 0.12
N LYS A 52 12.21 7.79 0.83
CA LYS A 52 11.18 8.43 1.69
C LYS A 52 9.96 8.88 0.91
N GLN A 53 10.16 9.50 -0.25
CA GLN A 53 9.06 9.95 -1.10
C GLN A 53 8.25 8.75 -1.63
N LYS A 54 8.90 7.67 -2.05
CA LYS A 54 8.21 6.42 -2.43
C LYS A 54 7.43 5.82 -1.27
N LEU A 55 7.98 5.88 -0.05
CA LEU A 55 7.31 5.41 1.16
C LEU A 55 6.02 6.20 1.39
N GLU A 56 6.07 7.53 1.33
CA GLU A 56 4.90 8.40 1.51
C GLU A 56 3.85 8.21 0.41
N ASP A 57 4.29 8.10 -0.84
CA ASP A 57 3.38 7.83 -1.97
C ASP A 57 2.66 6.49 -1.79
N SER A 58 3.41 5.45 -1.43
CA SER A 58 2.87 4.11 -1.16
C SER A 58 1.91 4.11 0.02
N LYS A 59 2.20 4.85 1.11
CA LYS A 59 1.30 5.00 2.26
C LYS A 59 0.02 5.74 1.88
N SER A 60 0.11 6.74 1.01
CA SER A 60 -1.06 7.47 0.50
C SER A 60 -1.94 6.58 -0.37
N GLN A 61 -1.35 5.80 -1.27
CA GLN A 61 -2.07 4.80 -2.07
C GLN A 61 -2.74 3.74 -1.18
N LEU A 62 -2.03 3.27 -0.14
CA LEU A 62 -2.57 2.31 0.82
C LEU A 62 -3.80 2.87 1.54
N LEU A 63 -3.73 4.11 2.02
CA LEU A 63 -4.86 4.80 2.66
C LEU A 63 -6.06 4.91 1.72
N LEU A 64 -5.84 5.30 0.47
CA LEU A 64 -6.90 5.39 -0.54
C LEU A 64 -7.55 4.02 -0.81
N LEU A 65 -6.77 2.95 -0.87
CA LEU A 65 -7.30 1.59 -1.03
C LEU A 65 -8.11 1.15 0.19
N GLN A 66 -7.65 1.47 1.40
CA GLN A 66 -8.39 1.19 2.63
C GLN A 66 -9.69 1.99 2.72
N GLU A 67 -9.70 3.23 2.26
CA GLU A 67 -10.91 4.06 2.20
C GLU A 67 -11.91 3.48 1.21
N LYS A 68 -11.47 3.14 -0.01
CA LYS A 68 -12.31 2.44 -1.00
C LYS A 68 -12.90 1.14 -0.45
N MET A 69 -12.09 0.35 0.25
CA MET A 69 -12.56 -0.87 0.92
C MET A 69 -13.69 -0.57 1.92
N ARG A 70 -13.50 0.45 2.78
CA ARG A 70 -14.51 0.85 3.75
C ARG A 70 -15.79 1.35 3.09
N THR A 71 -15.69 2.09 1.99
CA THR A 71 -16.87 2.53 1.24
C THR A 71 -17.67 1.34 0.73
N ILE A 72 -17.00 0.32 0.18
CA ILE A 72 -17.67 -0.89 -0.33
C ILE A 72 -18.29 -1.73 0.79
N THR A 73 -17.70 -1.76 2.00
CA THR A 73 -18.24 -2.51 3.14
C THR A 73 -19.35 -1.77 3.91
N ASN A 74 -19.37 -0.43 3.88
CA ASN A 74 -20.39 0.37 4.58
C ASN A 74 -21.62 0.70 3.72
N GLU A 75 -21.67 0.22 2.48
CA GLU A 75 -22.81 0.37 1.55
C GLU A 75 -23.56 -0.96 1.42
#